data_AF-A0A939FSI2-F1
#
_entry.id   AF-A0A939FSI2-F1
#
_cell.length_a   1.000
_cell.length_b   1.000
_cell.length_c   1.000
_cell.angle_alpha   90.00
_cell.angle_beta   90.00
_cell.angle_gamma   90.00
#
_symmetry.space_group_name_H-M   'P 1'
#
loop_
_entity.id
_entity.type
_entity.pdbx_description
1 polymer ?
#
loop_
_entity_poly.entity_id
_entity_poly.type
_entity_poly.pdbx_seq_one_letter_code
_entity_poly.pdbx_strand_id
1 'polypeptide(L)'
;MLIGNMFQRVGLGTATLVLAGTTFGGAAHATDSASTSAAAKAATCEGWRLITMPGGAVKYNECHRTYKGKRQSSVTLYVADHAYNSSPRARVIIGAWEATYSHYNPGGADTQWSEKYQTGWHNGSDAKVTLSIVRYP
;
A
#
# COMPACT_ATOMS: atom_id res chain seq x y z
N MET A 1 -10.34 3.70 -26.60
CA MET A 1 -10.45 2.51 -25.73
C MET A 1 -10.66 3.00 -24.31
N LEU A 2 -11.92 3.03 -23.87
CA LEU A 2 -12.34 3.45 -22.53
C LEU A 2 -12.44 2.22 -21.64
N ILE A 3 -11.84 2.24 -20.45
CA ILE A 3 -12.37 1.55 -19.26
C ILE A 3 -12.14 2.47 -18.06
N GLY A 4 -13.20 3.13 -17.61
CA GLY A 4 -13.23 3.85 -16.35
C GLY A 4 -13.52 2.88 -15.21
N ASN A 5 -12.74 2.94 -14.12
CA ASN A 5 -13.08 2.22 -12.90
C ASN A 5 -13.97 3.10 -12.03
N MET A 6 -15.22 2.68 -12.05
CA MET A 6 -16.40 3.15 -11.34
C MET A 6 -16.17 3.30 -9.83
N PHE A 7 -16.25 4.54 -9.33
CA PHE A 7 -16.55 4.81 -7.93
C PHE A 7 -18.01 4.42 -7.68
N GLN A 8 -18.26 3.35 -6.93
CA GLN A 8 -19.61 3.07 -6.44
C GLN A 8 -19.57 2.44 -5.05
N ARG A 9 -19.89 3.26 -4.04
CA ARG A 9 -20.42 2.81 -2.75
C ARG A 9 -21.59 3.72 -2.40
N VAL A 10 -22.74 3.43 -3.01
CA VAL A 10 -24.04 3.89 -2.53
C VAL A 10 -24.63 2.76 -1.69
N GLY A 11 -25.10 3.12 -0.50
CA GLY A 11 -25.82 2.22 0.39
C GLY A 11 -26.34 2.97 1.62
N LEU A 12 -27.17 3.98 1.41
CA LEU A 12 -28.12 4.41 2.43
C LEU A 12 -29.17 3.29 2.59
N GLY A 13 -29.27 2.74 3.80
CA GLY A 13 -30.33 1.80 4.16
C GLY A 13 -31.05 2.30 5.41
N THR A 14 -32.13 3.05 5.22
CA THR A 14 -33.17 3.29 6.23
C THR A 14 -34.19 2.16 6.16
N ALA A 15 -34.42 1.47 7.27
CA ALA A 15 -35.68 0.75 7.51
C ALA A 15 -35.86 0.53 9.02
N THR A 16 -36.80 1.28 9.59
CA THR A 16 -37.42 1.08 10.90
C THR A 16 -38.49 -0.02 10.78
N LEU A 17 -38.58 -0.96 11.73
CA LEU A 17 -39.86 -1.30 12.40
C LEU A 17 -39.67 -2.23 13.61
N VAL A 18 -40.56 -2.01 14.57
CA VAL A 18 -40.63 -2.46 15.97
C VAL A 18 -41.13 -3.91 16.11
N LEU A 19 -40.56 -4.67 17.05
CA LEU A 19 -41.30 -5.73 17.76
C LEU A 19 -41.21 -5.51 19.28
N ALA A 20 -42.37 -5.40 19.90
CA ALA A 20 -42.57 -5.25 21.33
C ALA A 20 -42.38 -6.60 22.06
N GLY A 21 -41.72 -6.57 23.21
CA GLY A 21 -41.63 -7.67 24.16
C GLY A 21 -41.42 -7.12 25.57
N THR A 22 -42.43 -7.25 26.43
CA THR A 22 -42.40 -6.90 27.85
C THR A 22 -41.72 -8.01 28.66
N THR A 23 -40.82 -7.66 29.60
CA THR A 23 -40.75 -8.17 30.99
C THR A 23 -39.48 -7.71 31.73
N PHE A 24 -39.71 -7.09 32.89
CA PHE A 24 -38.89 -6.90 34.11
C PHE A 24 -37.35 -6.87 34.08
N GLY A 25 -36.80 -5.75 34.59
CA GLY A 25 -35.65 -5.79 35.52
C GLY A 25 -34.35 -5.12 35.08
N GLY A 26 -33.94 -4.08 35.81
CA GLY A 26 -32.54 -3.66 35.92
C GLY A 26 -32.11 -2.53 34.99
N ALA A 27 -31.98 -1.32 35.54
CA ALA A 27 -31.25 -0.23 34.91
C ALA A 27 -29.76 -0.60 34.79
N ALA A 28 -29.34 -1.04 33.62
CA ALA A 28 -27.93 -1.08 33.24
C ALA A 28 -27.72 -0.06 32.13
N HIS A 29 -27.20 1.11 32.51
CA HIS A 29 -26.66 2.07 31.55
C HIS A 29 -25.45 1.42 30.86
N ALA A 30 -25.69 0.79 29.70
CA ALA A 30 -24.62 0.43 28.79
C ALA A 30 -24.10 1.74 28.20
N THR A 31 -23.02 2.27 28.78
CA THR A 31 -22.21 3.31 28.15
C THR A 31 -21.58 2.70 26.90
N ASP A 32 -22.20 2.94 25.75
CA ASP A 32 -21.59 2.67 24.46
C ASP A 32 -20.29 3.47 24.40
N SER A 33 -19.18 2.78 24.68
CA SER A 33 -17.85 3.35 24.53
C SER A 33 -17.60 3.50 23.04
N ALA A 34 -18.05 4.63 22.50
CA ALA A 34 -17.69 5.08 21.17
C ALA A 34 -16.16 5.16 21.12
N SER A 35 -15.54 4.09 20.64
CA SER A 35 -14.13 4.07 20.33
C SER A 35 -13.91 5.09 19.23
N THR A 36 -13.47 6.29 19.63
CA THR A 36 -13.00 7.32 18.73
C THR A 36 -11.86 6.71 17.93
N SER A 37 -12.19 6.23 16.73
CA SER A 37 -11.19 5.75 15.79
C SER A 37 -10.35 6.96 15.42
N ALA A 38 -9.19 7.09 16.07
CA ALA A 38 -8.26 8.16 15.81
C ALA A 38 -8.00 8.21 14.30
N ALA A 39 -8.48 9.28 13.67
CA ALA A 39 -8.34 9.49 12.24
C ALA A 39 -6.84 9.47 11.90
N ALA A 40 -6.49 8.85 10.78
CA ALA A 40 -5.14 8.94 10.26
C ALA A 40 -4.81 10.41 9.98
N LYS A 41 -3.65 10.89 10.42
CA LYS A 41 -3.14 12.18 9.93
C LYS A 41 -2.92 12.08 8.42
N ALA A 42 -3.04 13.22 7.73
CA ALA A 42 -2.75 13.31 6.30
C ALA A 42 -1.36 12.71 5.99
N ALA A 43 -1.26 12.00 4.87
CA ALA A 43 -0.01 11.42 4.44
C ALA A 43 0.89 12.47 3.78
N THR A 44 2.19 12.42 4.06
CA THR A 44 3.21 13.26 3.42
C THR A 44 4.15 12.37 2.61
N CYS A 45 4.46 12.74 1.37
CA CYS A 45 5.35 11.95 0.51
C CYS A 45 6.63 12.73 0.15
N GLU A 46 7.76 12.03 0.11
CA GLU A 46 9.09 12.64 -0.05
C GLU A 46 9.46 12.95 -1.51
N GLY A 47 8.62 12.53 -2.47
CA GLY A 47 8.88 12.66 -3.90
C GLY A 47 9.55 11.43 -4.49
N TRP A 48 9.60 11.38 -5.82
CA TRP A 48 10.14 10.23 -6.54
C TRP A 48 11.67 10.17 -6.47
N ARG A 49 12.18 9.01 -6.14
CA ARG A 49 13.60 8.63 -6.12
C ARG A 49 13.86 7.54 -7.15
N LEU A 50 15.08 7.49 -7.67
CA LEU A 50 15.51 6.54 -8.68
C LEU A 50 16.80 5.84 -8.23
N ILE A 51 16.81 4.52 -8.27
CA ILE A 51 18.02 3.69 -8.11
C ILE A 51 18.22 2.95 -9.43
N THR A 52 19.41 3.05 -9.99
CA THR A 52 19.76 2.43 -11.29
C THR A 52 21.00 1.56 -11.12
N MET A 53 20.99 0.38 -11.72
CA MET A 53 22.14 -0.53 -11.81
C MET A 53 22.27 -1.08 -13.23
N PRO A 54 23.44 -1.60 -13.64
CA PRO A 54 23.55 -2.34 -14.88
C PRO A 54 22.56 -3.52 -14.91
N GLY A 55 21.57 -3.45 -15.80
CA GLY A 55 20.52 -4.45 -15.97
C GLY A 55 19.16 -4.10 -15.39
N GLY A 56 19.00 -2.96 -14.72
CA GLY A 56 17.66 -2.50 -14.33
C GLY A 56 17.62 -1.25 -13.48
N ALA A 57 16.42 -0.82 -13.14
CA ALA A 57 16.17 0.33 -12.29
C ALA A 57 14.96 0.12 -11.38
N VAL A 58 14.89 0.89 -10.29
CA VAL A 58 13.68 1.04 -9.47
C VAL A 58 13.42 2.51 -9.23
N LYS A 59 12.20 2.95 -9.54
CA LYS A 59 11.70 4.30 -9.25
C LYS A 59 10.66 4.19 -8.14
N TYR A 60 10.84 4.88 -7.03
CA TYR A 60 9.97 4.75 -5.86
C TYR A 60 9.65 6.09 -5.21
N ASN A 61 8.52 6.17 -4.52
CA ASN A 61 8.13 7.31 -3.70
C ASN A 61 7.66 6.76 -2.35
N GLU A 62 8.25 7.27 -1.28
CA GLU A 62 7.85 6.93 0.08
C GLU A 62 6.87 7.98 0.62
N CYS A 63 5.81 7.50 1.27
CA CYS A 63 4.87 8.32 2.01
C CYS A 63 4.81 7.89 3.46
N HIS A 64 4.64 8.85 4.35
CA HIS A 64 4.55 8.67 5.79
C HIS A 64 3.19 9.15 6.29
N ARG A 65 2.68 8.49 7.34
CA ARG A 65 1.54 8.98 8.11
C ARG A 65 1.67 8.62 9.58
N THR A 66 0.82 9.21 10.41
CA THR A 66 0.58 8.72 11.77
C THR A 66 -0.83 8.15 11.85
N TYR A 67 -0.95 6.90 12.30
CA TYR A 67 -2.24 6.24 12.51
C TYR A 67 -2.26 5.62 13.91
N LYS A 68 -3.26 5.97 14.73
CA LYS A 68 -3.40 5.49 16.13
C LYS A 68 -2.10 5.65 16.95
N GLY A 69 -1.46 6.83 16.84
CA GLY A 69 -0.22 7.15 17.55
C GLY A 69 1.04 6.47 17.01
N LYS A 70 0.94 5.64 15.97
CA LYS A 70 2.08 4.92 15.37
C LYS A 70 2.48 5.56 14.04
N ARG A 71 3.79 5.70 13.82
CA ARG A 71 4.34 6.06 12.51
C ARG A 71 4.19 4.89 11.55
N GLN A 72 3.71 5.19 10.36
CA GLN A 72 3.59 4.23 9.27
C GLN A 72 4.19 4.80 8.00
N SER A 73 4.83 3.92 7.23
CA SER A 73 5.32 4.22 5.89
C SER A 73 4.61 3.35 4.86
N SER A 74 4.57 3.84 3.62
CA SER A 74 4.12 3.12 2.43
C SER A 74 5.01 3.53 1.28
N VAL A 75 5.33 2.57 0.41
CA VAL A 75 6.09 2.81 -0.81
C VAL A 75 5.22 2.54 -2.03
N THR A 76 5.27 3.45 -3.01
CA THR A 76 4.84 3.17 -4.38
C THR A 76 6.09 3.02 -5.23
N LEU A 77 6.19 1.97 -6.05
CA LEU A 77 7.36 1.74 -6.89
C LEU A 77 7.05 1.19 -8.28
N TYR A 78 8.02 1.34 -9.17
CA TYR A 78 8.11 0.74 -10.49
C TYR A 78 9.48 0.09 -10.64
N VAL A 79 9.57 -1.06 -11.29
CA VAL A 79 10.81 -1.78 -11.57
C VAL A 79 11.00 -1.85 -13.08
N ALA A 80 12.18 -1.51 -13.59
CA ALA A 80 12.51 -1.58 -15.01
C ALA A 80 13.61 -2.60 -15.24
N ASP A 81 13.44 -3.43 -16.27
CA ASP A 81 14.41 -4.41 -16.74
C ASP A 81 15.09 -3.85 -17.99
N HIS A 82 16.39 -3.60 -17.92
CA HIS A 82 17.12 -2.92 -18.99
C HIS A 82 18.05 -3.85 -19.75
N ALA A 83 18.10 -5.14 -19.40
CA ALA A 83 19.06 -6.06 -20.00
C ALA A 83 18.42 -7.39 -20.37
N TYR A 84 18.91 -7.95 -21.47
CA TYR A 84 18.56 -9.30 -21.87
C TYR A 84 18.90 -10.30 -20.75
N ASN A 85 18.01 -11.27 -20.54
CA ASN A 85 18.13 -12.30 -19.50
C ASN A 85 18.44 -11.78 -18.09
N SER A 86 17.99 -10.56 -17.77
CA SER A 86 18.09 -10.00 -16.42
C SER A 86 16.73 -10.02 -15.73
N SER A 87 16.73 -10.05 -14.40
CA SER A 87 15.54 -9.97 -13.57
C SER A 87 15.85 -9.03 -12.41
N PRO A 88 15.60 -7.72 -12.58
CA PRO A 88 15.69 -6.77 -11.49
C PRO A 88 14.69 -7.11 -10.38
N ARG A 89 15.17 -7.02 -9.13
CA ARG A 89 14.41 -7.25 -7.91
C ARG A 89 14.56 -6.05 -6.99
N ALA A 90 13.44 -5.38 -6.73
CA ALA A 90 13.32 -4.31 -5.76
C ALA A 90 12.81 -4.88 -4.43
N ARG A 91 13.65 -4.84 -3.39
CA ARG A 91 13.29 -5.26 -2.04
C ARG A 91 12.95 -4.03 -1.20
N VAL A 92 11.80 -4.06 -0.53
CA VAL A 92 11.30 -3.00 0.33
C VAL A 92 11.15 -3.52 1.75
N ILE A 93 11.72 -2.82 2.73
CA ILE A 93 11.60 -3.12 4.16
C ILE A 93 10.98 -1.91 4.87
N ILE A 94 9.93 -2.12 5.65
CA ILE A 94 9.28 -1.10 6.48
C ILE A 94 9.06 -1.71 7.88
N GLY A 95 9.89 -1.32 8.85
CA GLY A 95 9.89 -1.95 10.17
C GLY A 95 10.16 -3.45 10.07
N ALA A 96 9.21 -4.28 10.51
CA ALA A 96 9.27 -5.74 10.41
C ALA A 96 8.62 -6.30 9.13
N TRP A 97 7.98 -5.46 8.32
CA TRP A 97 7.37 -5.87 7.06
C TRP A 97 8.40 -5.83 5.93
N GLU A 98 8.37 -6.82 5.05
CA GLU A 98 9.25 -6.94 3.90
C GLU A 98 8.52 -7.52 2.69
N ALA A 99 8.82 -7.01 1.50
CA ALA A 99 8.43 -7.62 0.24
C ALA A 99 9.48 -7.40 -0.85
N THR A 100 9.48 -8.28 -1.86
CA THR A 100 10.31 -8.16 -3.05
C THR A 100 9.42 -8.12 -4.29
N TYR A 101 9.70 -7.16 -5.17
CA TYR A 101 9.01 -6.96 -6.44
C TYR A 101 9.99 -7.17 -7.57
N SER A 102 9.56 -7.86 -8.63
CA SER A 102 10.36 -8.08 -9.82
C SER A 102 9.62 -7.66 -11.07
N HIS A 103 10.38 -7.33 -12.10
CA HIS A 103 9.88 -7.18 -13.45
C HIS A 103 10.82 -7.97 -14.36
N TYR A 104 10.27 -8.76 -15.27
CA TYR A 104 11.04 -9.54 -16.22
C TYR A 104 10.51 -9.22 -17.61
N ASN A 105 11.39 -8.77 -18.48
CA ASN A 105 11.07 -8.54 -19.89
C ASN A 105 11.96 -9.42 -20.78
N PRO A 106 11.43 -10.55 -21.29
CA PRO A 106 12.22 -11.45 -22.15
C PRO A 106 12.60 -10.83 -23.50
N GLY A 107 11.96 -9.74 -23.92
CA GLY A 107 12.24 -9.06 -25.18
C GLY A 107 13.59 -8.34 -25.24
N GLY A 108 14.21 -8.08 -24.08
CA GLY A 108 15.48 -7.36 -23.96
C GLY A 108 15.36 -5.85 -24.19
N ALA A 109 16.24 -5.09 -23.52
CA ALA A 109 16.56 -3.64 -23.62
C ALA A 109 15.42 -2.61 -23.71
N ASP A 110 14.16 -3.00 -23.74
CA ASP A 110 13.07 -2.06 -23.64
C ASP A 110 13.05 -1.50 -22.21
N THR A 111 13.22 -0.18 -22.08
CA THR A 111 13.13 0.60 -20.83
C THR A 111 11.71 0.61 -20.24
N GLN A 112 10.97 -0.48 -20.40
CA GLN A 112 9.62 -0.65 -19.91
C GLN A 112 9.66 -0.79 -18.40
N TRP A 113 8.91 0.09 -17.77
CA TRP A 113 8.62 0.00 -16.35
C TRP A 113 7.53 -1.05 -16.14
N SER A 114 7.60 -1.75 -15.02
CA SER A 114 6.52 -2.56 -14.50
C SER A 114 5.23 -1.75 -14.36
N GLU A 115 4.13 -2.46 -14.10
CA GLU A 115 2.99 -1.81 -13.48
C GLU A 115 3.36 -1.19 -12.12
N LYS A 116 2.48 -0.31 -11.64
CA LYS A 116 2.66 0.37 -10.36
C LYS A 116 2.47 -0.63 -9.21
N TYR A 117 3.51 -0.84 -8.41
CA TYR A 117 3.38 -1.57 -7.16
C TYR A 117 3.12 -0.61 -6.00
N GLN A 118 2.29 -1.04 -5.04
CA GLN A 118 2.01 -0.31 -3.81
C GLN A 118 2.10 -1.26 -2.62
N THR A 119 2.89 -0.91 -1.60
CA THR A 119 3.07 -1.76 -0.43
C THR A 119 1.87 -1.74 0.52
N GLY A 120 1.09 -0.65 0.50
CA GLY A 120 0.19 -0.32 1.60
C GLY A 120 0.96 0.21 2.83
N TRP A 121 0.21 0.49 3.89
CA TRP A 121 0.73 1.13 5.11
C TRP A 121 1.22 0.13 6.13
N HIS A 122 2.48 0.24 6.52
CA HIS A 122 3.14 -0.64 7.47
C HIS A 122 3.75 0.13 8.63
N ASN A 123 3.84 -0.48 9.80
CA ASN A 123 4.44 0.16 10.97
C ASN A 123 5.96 0.28 10.76
N GLY A 124 6.46 1.51 10.81
CA GLY A 124 7.84 1.87 10.50
C GLY A 124 7.89 3.36 10.22
N SER A 125 8.97 4.03 10.63
CA SER A 125 9.13 5.46 10.36
C SER A 125 9.55 5.73 8.93
N ASP A 126 10.28 4.78 8.32
CA ASP A 126 10.97 4.91 7.05
C ASP A 126 11.01 3.56 6.31
N ALA A 127 11.15 3.61 4.99
CA ALA A 127 11.30 2.46 4.12
C ALA A 127 12.76 2.34 3.63
N LYS A 128 13.26 1.11 3.54
CA LYS A 128 14.52 0.81 2.87
C LYS A 128 14.21 0.12 1.55
N VAL A 129 14.58 0.77 0.45
CA VAL A 129 14.43 0.22 -0.90
C VAL A 129 15.81 -0.14 -1.43
N THR A 130 15.97 -1.39 -1.87
CA THR A 130 17.20 -1.89 -2.47
C THR A 130 16.91 -2.52 -3.82
N LEU A 131 17.84 -2.38 -4.76
CA LEU A 131 17.79 -3.00 -6.08
C LEU A 131 18.86 -4.08 -6.15
N SER A 132 18.49 -5.24 -6.70
CA SER A 132 19.42 -6.30 -7.06
C SER A 132 19.08 -6.83 -8.44
N ILE A 133 20.07 -7.34 -9.18
CA ILE A 133 19.89 -7.87 -10.53
C ILE A 133 20.24 -9.36 -10.50
N VAL A 134 19.28 -10.21 -10.84
CA VAL A 134 19.52 -11.64 -11.08
C VAL A 134 19.72 -11.83 -12.57
N ARG A 135 20.78 -12.53 -12.99
CA ARG A 135 20.99 -12.87 -14.40
C ARG A 135 20.76 -14.36 -14.62
N TYR A 136 20.08 -14.69 -15.71
CA TYR A 136 19.93 -16.06 -16.15
C TYR A 136 21.01 -16.40 -17.18
N PRO A 137 21.56 -17.64 -17.12
CA PRO A 137 22.57 -18.11 -18.07
C PRO A 137 22.02 -18.20 -19.51
#